data_AF-A0A842Q5F8-F1
#
_entry.id   AF-A0A842Q5F8-F1
#
_cell.length_a   1.000
_cell.length_b   1.000
_cell.length_c   1.000
_cell.angle_alpha   90.00
_cell.angle_beta   90.00
_cell.angle_gamma   90.00
#
_symmetry.space_group_name_H-M   'P 1'
#
loop_
_entity.id
_entity.type
_entity.pdbx_description
1 polymer ?
#
loop_
_entity_poly.entity_id
_entity_poly.type
_entity_poly.pdbx_seq_one_letter_code
_entity_poly.pdbx_strand_id
1 'polypeptide(L)'
;MRSCAKSGNNIISMEVSVDGVKVENLEKYHVQSPLFDVTLPENNVVDAPAGPTQAVCDAYMLFLKPLPAGDHKLRFKQVTKDDDLSGTKDCWYDVTYHLKIEKEK
;
A
#
# COMPACT_ATOMS: atom_id res chain seq x y z
N MET A 1 -8.98 -10.82 -12.22
CA MET A 1 -9.20 -9.96 -11.04
C MET A 1 -8.04 -10.04 -10.04
N ARG A 2 -7.74 -11.20 -9.43
CA ARG A 2 -6.57 -11.33 -8.52
C ARG A 2 -5.22 -11.04 -9.20
N SER A 3 -5.03 -11.51 -10.44
CA SER A 3 -3.84 -11.21 -11.24
C SER A 3 -3.69 -9.71 -11.52
N CYS A 4 -4.78 -9.02 -11.86
CA CYS A 4 -4.80 -7.57 -12.09
C CYS A 4 -4.51 -6.78 -10.82
N ALA A 5 -5.01 -7.21 -9.66
CA ALA A 5 -4.70 -6.55 -8.39
C ALA A 5 -3.22 -6.71 -8.02
N LYS A 6 -2.63 -7.89 -8.32
CA LYS A 6 -1.20 -8.12 -8.08
C LYS A 6 -0.30 -7.35 -9.04
N SER A 7 -0.69 -7.14 -10.29
CA SER A 7 0.14 -6.41 -11.27
C SER A 7 0.36 -4.95 -10.88
N GLY A 8 -0.61 -4.32 -10.20
CA GLY A 8 -0.44 -2.96 -9.65
C GLY A 8 0.57 -2.86 -8.51
N ASN A 9 0.97 -4.00 -7.91
CA ASN A 9 1.97 -4.08 -6.84
C ASN A 9 3.21 -4.87 -7.26
N ASN A 10 3.65 -4.70 -8.51
CA ASN A 10 4.90 -5.30 -8.98
C ASN A 10 6.11 -4.58 -8.35
N ILE A 11 6.41 -4.87 -7.08
CA ILE A 11 7.49 -4.22 -6.33
C ILE A 11 8.85 -4.78 -6.79
N ILE A 12 9.72 -3.87 -7.22
CA ILE A 12 11.13 -4.15 -7.56
C ILE A 12 12.00 -4.07 -6.31
N SER A 13 11.78 -3.05 -5.48
CA SER A 13 12.48 -2.89 -4.21
C SER A 13 11.63 -2.12 -3.20
N MET A 14 11.86 -2.41 -1.92
CA MET A 14 11.17 -1.77 -0.81
C MET A 14 12.10 -1.63 0.39
N GLU A 15 12.08 -0.47 1.02
CA GLU A 15 12.77 -0.24 2.30
C GLU A 15 11.81 0.49 3.25
N VAL A 16 11.74 0.03 4.50
CA VAL A 16 10.97 0.72 5.54
C VAL A 16 11.81 0.89 6.79
N SER A 17 11.73 2.05 7.42
CA SER A 17 12.37 2.32 8.71
C SER A 17 11.44 3.07 9.67
N VAL A 18 11.50 2.70 10.94
CA VAL A 18 10.82 3.39 12.05
C VAL A 18 11.92 3.92 12.97
N ASP A 19 11.97 5.23 13.16
CA ASP A 19 13.01 5.92 13.95
C ASP A 19 14.45 5.55 13.53
N GLY A 20 14.63 5.30 12.23
CA GLY A 20 15.90 4.89 11.65
C GLY A 20 16.22 3.40 11.76
N VAL A 21 15.43 2.62 12.50
CA VAL A 21 15.56 1.16 12.58
C VAL A 21 14.85 0.52 11.38
N LYS A 22 15.59 -0.27 10.59
CA LYS A 22 15.05 -0.97 9.42
C LYS A 22 14.05 -2.05 9.85
N VAL A 23 12.97 -2.17 9.09
CA VAL A 23 12.01 -3.27 9.22
C VAL A 23 12.41 -4.37 8.26
N GLU A 24 12.81 -5.52 8.81
CA GLU A 24 13.24 -6.68 8.03
C GLU A 24 12.07 -7.58 7.62
N ASN A 25 12.30 -8.40 6.59
CA ASN A 25 11.35 -9.39 6.06
C ASN A 25 10.02 -8.78 5.60
N LEU A 26 10.09 -7.70 4.81
CA LEU A 26 8.90 -6.95 4.38
C LEU A 26 7.90 -7.79 3.57
N GLU A 27 8.37 -8.84 2.89
CA GLU A 27 7.53 -9.78 2.13
C GLU A 27 6.44 -10.44 2.95
N LYS A 28 6.63 -10.61 4.26
CA LYS A 28 5.61 -11.21 5.14
C LYS A 28 4.41 -10.30 5.38
N TYR A 29 4.51 -9.02 5.01
CA TYR A 29 3.44 -8.04 5.14
C TYR A 29 2.65 -7.86 3.84
N HIS A 30 2.89 -8.68 2.82
CA HIS A 30 2.01 -8.77 1.65
C HIS A 30 0.68 -9.42 2.07
N VAL A 31 -0.43 -8.72 1.79
CA VAL A 31 -1.78 -9.17 2.13
C VAL A 31 -2.64 -9.04 0.88
N GLN A 32 -3.39 -10.10 0.58
CA GLN A 32 -4.45 -10.08 -0.41
C GLN A 32 -5.77 -10.44 0.25
N SER A 33 -6.79 -9.61 0.05
CA SER A 33 -8.11 -9.87 0.61
C SER A 33 -8.81 -11.06 -0.08
N PRO A 34 -9.84 -11.64 0.55
CA PRO A 34 -10.88 -12.34 -0.19
C PRO A 34 -11.55 -11.41 -1.21
N LEU A 35 -12.29 -12.00 -2.16
CA LEU A 35 -13.21 -11.20 -2.98
C LEU A 35 -14.30 -10.65 -2.07
N PHE A 36 -14.70 -9.40 -2.31
CA PHE A 36 -15.80 -8.76 -1.61
C PHE A 36 -16.68 -8.00 -2.58
N ASP A 37 -17.97 -7.92 -2.26
CA ASP A 37 -18.94 -7.22 -3.09
C ASP A 37 -18.85 -5.71 -2.86
N VAL A 38 -18.94 -4.95 -3.94
CA VAL A 38 -18.94 -3.49 -3.93
C VAL A 38 -19.95 -2.98 -4.95
N THR A 39 -20.56 -1.84 -4.68
CA THR A 39 -21.41 -1.14 -5.67
C THR A 39 -20.69 0.12 -6.11
N LEU A 40 -20.33 0.19 -7.39
CA LEU A 40 -19.64 1.35 -7.93
C LEU A 40 -20.65 2.46 -8.26
N PRO A 41 -20.39 3.72 -7.86
CA PRO A 41 -21.24 4.84 -8.27
C PRO A 41 -21.03 5.16 -9.75
N GLU A 42 -21.97 5.92 -10.32
CA GLU A 42 -21.75 6.60 -11.59
C GLU A 42 -20.53 7.53 -11.50
N ASN A 43 -19.76 7.64 -12.57
CA ASN A 43 -18.53 8.46 -12.64
C ASN A 43 -17.50 8.10 -11.55
N ASN A 44 -17.31 6.80 -11.27
CA ASN A 44 -16.32 6.35 -10.30
C ASN A 44 -14.87 6.58 -10.78
N VAL A 45 -13.95 6.67 -9.81
CA VAL A 45 -12.52 7.00 -10.04
C VAL A 45 -11.75 5.94 -10.82
N VAL A 46 -12.32 4.75 -11.01
CA VAL A 46 -11.69 3.64 -11.76
C VAL A 46 -12.27 3.48 -13.16
N ASP A 47 -13.12 4.41 -13.60
CA ASP A 47 -13.75 4.47 -14.93
C ASP A 47 -14.42 3.15 -15.37
N ALA A 48 -14.98 2.43 -14.40
CA ALA A 48 -15.67 1.16 -14.63
C ALA A 48 -17.19 1.37 -14.68
N PRO A 49 -17.96 0.42 -15.27
CA PRO A 49 -19.42 0.48 -15.22
C PRO A 49 -19.95 0.58 -13.79
N ALA A 50 -20.93 1.46 -13.57
CA ALA A 50 -21.62 1.59 -12.30
C ALA A 50 -22.47 0.35 -11.99
N GLY A 51 -22.72 0.11 -10.70
CA GLY A 51 -23.54 -1.00 -10.21
C GLY A 51 -22.77 -2.06 -9.41
N PRO A 52 -23.44 -3.18 -9.06
CA PRO A 52 -22.86 -4.25 -8.26
C PRO A 52 -21.73 -4.97 -8.99
N THR A 53 -20.62 -5.18 -8.32
CA THR A 53 -19.47 -5.93 -8.80
C THR A 53 -18.67 -6.51 -7.63
N GLN A 54 -17.56 -7.17 -7.92
CA GLN A 54 -16.62 -7.68 -6.92
C GLN A 54 -15.27 -6.99 -7.04
N ALA A 55 -14.60 -6.85 -5.90
CA ALA A 55 -13.25 -6.32 -5.81
C ALA A 55 -12.36 -7.23 -4.97
N VAL A 56 -11.05 -7.05 -5.14
CA VAL A 56 -10.01 -7.65 -4.30
C VAL A 56 -8.94 -6.59 -4.06
N CYS A 57 -8.48 -6.50 -2.82
CA CYS A 57 -7.35 -5.66 -2.44
C CYS A 57 -6.09 -6.52 -2.39
N ASP A 58 -5.00 -6.00 -2.95
CA ASP A 58 -3.66 -6.55 -2.84
C ASP A 58 -2.77 -5.38 -2.39
N ALA A 59 -2.00 -5.55 -1.32
CA ALA A 59 -1.17 -4.49 -0.78
C ALA A 59 -0.08 -5.04 0.15
N TYR A 60 0.98 -4.26 0.34
CA TYR A 60 1.88 -4.43 1.47
C TYR A 60 1.39 -3.56 2.64
N MET A 61 1.02 -4.20 3.75
CA MET A 61 0.43 -3.54 4.91
C MET A 61 1.30 -3.75 6.16
N LEU A 62 2.04 -2.71 6.55
CA LEU A 62 2.86 -2.77 7.76
C LEU A 62 2.03 -2.44 9.00
N PHE A 63 1.78 -3.45 9.84
CA PHE A 63 1.19 -3.26 11.15
C PHE A 63 2.29 -3.08 12.20
N LEU A 64 2.39 -1.86 12.73
CA LEU A 64 3.31 -1.54 13.81
C LEU A 64 2.66 -1.84 15.16
N LYS A 65 3.47 -2.28 16.12
CA LYS A 65 3.06 -2.20 17.53
C LYS A 65 2.76 -0.73 17.87
N PRO A 66 1.85 -0.44 18.82
CA PRO A 66 1.63 0.91 19.30
C PRO A 66 2.96 1.59 19.61
N LEU A 67 3.19 2.73 18.97
CA LEU A 67 4.38 3.52 19.22
C LEU A 67 4.27 4.18 20.60
N PRO A 68 5.36 4.31 21.35
CA PRO A 68 5.37 5.08 22.59
C PRO A 68 4.88 6.52 22.37
N ALA A 69 4.48 7.21 23.44
CA ALA A 69 4.18 8.64 23.35
C ALA A 69 5.47 9.42 23.01
N GLY A 70 5.38 10.35 22.06
CA GLY A 70 6.51 11.12 21.55
C GLY A 70 6.46 11.37 20.04
N ASP A 71 7.56 11.90 19.51
CA ASP A 71 7.76 12.13 18.09
C ASP A 71 8.46 10.92 17.45
N HIS A 72 7.91 10.45 16.34
CA HIS A 72 8.40 9.31 15.59
C HIS A 72 8.54 9.65 14.11
N LYS A 73 9.50 8.99 13.45
CA LYS A 73 9.70 9.11 12.01
C LYS A 73 9.55 7.75 11.33
N LEU A 74 8.53 7.61 10.50
CA LEU A 74 8.37 6.47 9.60
C LEU A 74 8.81 6.91 8.20
N ARG A 75 9.73 6.17 7.58
CA ARG A 75 10.10 6.39 6.18
C ARG A 75 9.91 5.10 5.41
N PHE A 76 9.29 5.19 4.23
CA PHE A 76 9.26 4.09 3.28
C PHE A 76 9.79 4.55 1.93
N LYS A 77 10.50 3.65 1.26
CA LYS A 77 10.89 3.76 -0.14
C LYS A 77 10.37 2.56 -0.88
N GLN A 78 9.88 2.78 -2.09
CA GLN A 78 9.39 1.71 -2.94
C GLN A 78 9.70 2.02 -4.40
N VAL A 79 10.10 1.01 -5.15
CA VAL A 79 10.11 1.06 -6.61
C VAL A 79 9.13 0.02 -7.11
N THR A 80 8.14 0.44 -7.89
CA THR A 80 7.20 -0.47 -8.56
C THR A 80 7.40 -0.42 -10.05
N LYS A 81 7.25 -1.57 -10.69
CA LYS A 81 7.11 -1.64 -12.13
C LYS A 81 5.67 -1.29 -12.49
N ASP A 82 5.51 -0.23 -13.25
CA ASP A 82 4.24 0.08 -13.90
C ASP A 82 4.23 -0.61 -15.26
N ASP A 83 3.42 -1.65 -15.38
CA ASP A 83 3.24 -2.43 -16.60
C ASP A 83 1.98 -1.96 -17.38
N ASP A 84 1.44 -0.77 -17.10
CA ASP A 84 0.30 -0.23 -17.84
C ASP A 84 0.58 -0.06 -19.34
N LEU A 85 -0.53 -0.08 -20.11
CA LEU A 85 -0.71 -0.26 -21.57
C LEU A 85 0.12 0.63 -22.54
N SER A 86 1.06 1.44 -22.04
CA SER A 86 1.90 2.35 -22.83
C SER A 86 3.41 2.12 -22.71
N GLY A 87 3.84 1.10 -21.94
CA GLY A 87 5.24 0.69 -21.82
C GLY A 87 5.72 0.63 -20.37
N THR A 88 6.75 -0.18 -20.14
CA THR A 88 7.29 -0.43 -18.80
C THR A 88 7.99 0.81 -18.23
N LYS A 89 7.52 1.35 -17.11
CA LYS A 89 8.19 2.43 -16.37
C LYS A 89 8.33 2.09 -14.89
N ASP A 90 9.47 2.46 -14.31
CA ASP A 90 9.67 2.33 -12.87
C ASP A 90 9.11 3.58 -12.17
N CYS A 91 8.23 3.37 -11.20
CA CYS A 91 7.64 4.38 -10.34
C CYS A 91 8.33 4.35 -8.98
N TRP A 92 8.77 5.52 -8.50
CA TRP A 92 9.64 5.66 -7.33
C TRP A 92 8.88 6.42 -6.24
N TYR A 93 8.91 5.89 -5.03
CA TYR A 93 8.33 6.49 -3.84
C TYR A 93 9.41 6.65 -2.78
N ASP A 94 9.47 7.83 -2.17
CA ASP A 94 10.29 8.10 -0.98
C ASP A 94 9.48 9.05 -0.08
N VAL A 95 8.82 8.47 0.92
CA VAL A 95 7.87 9.18 1.76
C VAL A 95 8.30 9.08 3.20
N THR A 96 8.25 10.21 3.90
CA THR A 96 8.51 10.29 5.33
C THR A 96 7.28 10.84 6.04
N TYR A 97 6.77 10.09 7.00
CA TYR A 97 5.74 10.52 7.94
C TYR A 97 6.41 10.96 9.25
N HIS A 98 5.99 12.13 9.74
CA HIS A 98 6.30 12.63 11.06
C HIS A 98 5.06 12.42 11.94
N LEU A 99 5.18 11.51 12.90
CA LEU A 99 4.07 11.11 13.76
C LEU A 99 4.30 11.68 15.16
N LYS A 100 3.28 12.32 15.72
CA LYS A 100 3.25 12.71 17.14
C LYS A 100 2.22 11.87 17.86
N ILE A 101 2.68 11.08 18.83
CA ILE A 101 1.84 10.19 19.62
C ILE A 101 1.61 10.81 20.99
N GLU A 102 0.35 11.06 21.33
CA GLU A 102 -0.04 11.59 22.63
C GLU A 102 -0.53 10.46 23.55
N LYS A 103 -0.34 10.62 24.87
CA LYS A 103 -0.90 9.67 25.83
C LYS A 103 -2.41 9.82 25.86
N GLU A 104 -3.10 8.69 25.95
CA GLU A 104 -4.52 8.69 26.27
C GLU A 104 -4.72 9.35 27.65
N LYS A 105 -5.72 10.22 27.74
CA LYS A 105 -5.98 11.06 28.93
C LYS A 105 -6.69 10.29 30.03
#